data_AF-A0A7L4Y3B3-F1
#
_entry.id   AF-A0A7L4Y3B3-F1
#
_cell.length_a   1.000
_cell.length_b   1.000
_cell.length_c   1.000
_cell.angle_alpha   90.00
_cell.angle_beta   90.00
_cell.angle_gamma   90.00
#
_symmetry.space_group_name_H-M   'P 1'
#
loop_
_entity.id
_entity.type
_entity.pdbx_description
1 polymer ?
#
loop_
_entity_poly.entity_id
_entity_poly.type
_entity_poly.pdbx_seq_one_letter_code
_entity_poly.pdbx_strand_id
1 'polypeptide(L)'
;MSGANGDPEEVARAPRIPGPRWAADDHADLSASGAPPEVPVEPVEAEEPTRADEPARAAEPVPPSHGVLKSLLGAWALSACSAEETQAVEAHLTECAPCADEALRLRDAVGLLHAGRDLDLDPLLRSRVLENCLGRRPARIPVPAWACPYDAETARLDALLRDIGESEWHAPVRLKWFEGERPASRRTTVAGVIGHLMTVDGLVSTALGLDDPLGPGAGEASPTERTEAYWQGAEHPPTRGVREPWRDQSHTLIRTVSFAGRGVADLTVAYGGFALPMRDSLLERAFECWVHADDIANAVAYPYEPPSGAHLHGMIDLAARLLPAALAGRRRGGLAAPPRHLVAAGAPGRSLHLEVEGSGGGHWYIALDSPAAVASPDHAVAQVAMDGVEFCQLVAGHVPPEEAAAGKDGDREAIRDVLFAAASLSRL
;
A
#
# COMPACT_ATOMS: atom_id res chain seq x y z
N MET A 1 -11.14 15.62 -53.93
CA MET A 1 -11.71 14.29 -53.64
C MET A 1 -11.07 13.77 -52.37
N SER A 2 -11.91 13.17 -51.54
CA SER A 2 -11.74 12.91 -50.11
C SER A 2 -10.64 11.92 -49.75
N GLY A 3 -10.16 12.03 -48.52
CA GLY A 3 -9.34 11.04 -47.82
C GLY A 3 -9.26 11.38 -46.34
N ALA A 4 -10.39 11.22 -45.64
CA ALA A 4 -10.46 11.25 -44.19
C ALA A 4 -10.00 9.89 -43.63
N ASN A 5 -9.25 9.90 -42.53
CA ASN A 5 -9.31 8.87 -41.49
C ASN A 5 -8.77 9.51 -40.20
N GLY A 6 -9.68 9.76 -39.28
CA GLY A 6 -9.43 10.41 -38.01
C GLY A 6 -8.83 9.45 -36.99
N ASP A 7 -7.97 10.02 -36.14
CA ASP A 7 -7.64 9.47 -34.83
C ASP A 7 -8.89 9.40 -33.96
N PRO A 8 -9.14 8.31 -33.24
CA PRO A 8 -10.12 8.33 -32.17
C PRO A 8 -9.54 9.08 -30.98
N GLU A 9 -10.15 10.24 -30.69
CA GLU A 9 -10.04 10.99 -29.44
C GLU A 9 -9.99 10.06 -28.21
N GLU A 10 -8.93 10.23 -27.44
CA GLU A 10 -8.73 9.65 -26.12
C GLU A 10 -9.75 10.27 -25.15
N VAL A 11 -10.90 9.62 -25.00
CA VAL A 11 -11.93 10.04 -24.04
C VAL A 11 -11.40 9.78 -22.62
N ALA A 12 -10.84 10.81 -22.01
CA ALA A 12 -10.48 10.81 -20.59
C ALA A 12 -11.71 10.42 -19.74
N ARG A 13 -11.67 9.24 -19.13
CA ARG A 13 -12.68 8.81 -18.17
C ARG A 13 -12.51 9.64 -16.89
N ALA A 14 -13.62 10.19 -16.41
CA ALA A 14 -13.65 10.94 -15.16
C ALA A 14 -13.18 10.06 -13.96
N PRO A 15 -12.50 10.63 -12.95
CA PRO A 15 -12.09 9.91 -11.76
C PRO A 15 -13.30 9.29 -11.05
N ARG A 16 -13.25 7.98 -10.78
CA ARG A 16 -14.29 7.31 -9.98
C ARG A 16 -14.10 7.60 -8.50
N ILE A 17 -15.15 8.09 -7.85
CA ILE A 17 -15.28 8.14 -6.39
C ILE A 17 -15.72 6.73 -5.92
N PRO A 18 -14.98 6.05 -5.04
CA PRO A 18 -15.38 4.74 -4.53
C PRO A 18 -16.73 4.81 -3.81
N GLY A 19 -17.58 3.81 -4.04
CA GLY A 19 -18.83 3.65 -3.29
C GLY A 19 -18.58 3.38 -1.79
N PRO A 20 -19.56 3.66 -0.92
CA PRO A 20 -19.43 3.44 0.51
C PRO A 20 -19.11 1.96 0.82
N ARG A 21 -18.07 1.75 1.64
CA ARG A 21 -17.67 0.41 2.09
C ARG A 21 -18.76 -0.17 2.99
N TRP A 22 -19.05 -1.44 2.80
CA TRP A 22 -19.87 -2.23 3.72
C TRP A 22 -19.14 -2.40 5.07
N ALA A 23 -19.90 -2.41 6.16
CA ALA A 23 -19.36 -2.55 7.51
C ALA A 23 -18.69 -3.92 7.70
N ALA A 24 -17.58 -3.96 8.43
CA ALA A 24 -16.72 -5.13 8.59
C ALA A 24 -17.31 -6.27 9.46
N ASP A 25 -18.57 -6.17 9.90
CA ASP A 25 -19.15 -7.08 10.89
C ASP A 25 -20.20 -8.07 10.33
N ASP A 26 -20.44 -8.11 9.01
CA ASP A 26 -21.42 -9.05 8.42
C ASP A 26 -20.85 -10.43 8.03
N HIS A 27 -19.74 -10.83 8.64
CA HIS A 27 -19.24 -12.22 8.59
C HIS A 27 -19.27 -12.86 9.98
N ALA A 28 -20.46 -12.98 10.56
CA ALA A 28 -20.74 -14.04 11.52
C ALA A 28 -20.98 -15.34 10.72
N ASP A 29 -19.93 -16.14 10.62
CA ASP A 29 -19.91 -17.46 10.01
C ASP A 29 -20.94 -18.39 10.70
N LEU A 30 -22.09 -18.59 10.07
CA LEU A 30 -23.08 -19.63 10.38
C LEU A 30 -22.58 -20.97 9.82
N SER A 31 -21.48 -21.50 10.37
CA SER A 31 -21.04 -22.86 10.05
C SER A 31 -20.29 -23.54 11.21
N ALA A 32 -20.93 -23.60 12.38
CA ALA A 32 -20.55 -24.51 13.45
C ALA A 32 -21.69 -25.50 13.74
N SER A 33 -21.89 -26.47 12.85
CA SER A 33 -22.74 -27.63 13.14
C SER A 33 -21.94 -28.64 13.97
N GLY A 34 -21.90 -28.42 15.28
CA GLY A 34 -21.43 -29.40 16.26
C GLY A 34 -22.64 -30.08 16.90
N ALA A 35 -22.88 -31.34 16.54
CA ALA A 35 -23.92 -32.15 17.15
C ALA A 35 -23.63 -32.37 18.66
N PRO A 36 -24.61 -32.15 19.57
CA PRO A 36 -24.44 -32.49 20.98
C PRO A 36 -24.62 -34.01 21.21
N PRO A 37 -23.95 -34.60 22.23
CA PRO A 37 -24.03 -36.03 22.48
C PRO A 37 -25.38 -36.44 23.08
N GLU A 38 -25.94 -37.55 22.59
CA GLU A 38 -27.16 -38.18 23.11
C GLU A 38 -26.93 -38.77 24.51
N VAL A 39 -27.76 -38.35 25.46
CA VAL A 39 -27.92 -38.98 26.78
C VAL A 39 -29.27 -39.72 26.77
N PRO A 40 -29.37 -40.99 27.18
CA PRO A 40 -30.65 -41.69 27.20
C PRO A 40 -31.55 -41.18 28.32
N VAL A 41 -32.79 -40.80 28.00
CA VAL A 41 -33.81 -40.38 28.97
C VAL A 41 -34.83 -41.51 29.13
N GLU A 42 -34.99 -42.01 30.35
CA GLU A 42 -36.08 -42.93 30.73
C GLU A 42 -37.40 -42.15 30.93
N PRO A 43 -38.58 -42.76 30.65
CA PRO A 43 -39.84 -42.04 30.69
C PRO A 43 -40.36 -41.93 32.13
N VAL A 44 -40.61 -40.69 32.58
CA VAL A 44 -41.35 -40.41 33.82
C VAL A 44 -42.73 -39.86 33.46
N GLU A 45 -43.74 -40.41 34.13
CA GLU A 45 -45.17 -40.23 33.89
C GLU A 45 -45.66 -38.79 34.12
N ALA A 46 -46.73 -38.44 33.42
CA ALA A 46 -47.37 -37.13 33.43
C ALA A 46 -48.20 -36.90 34.71
N GLU A 47 -47.95 -35.78 35.40
CA GLU A 47 -48.89 -35.19 36.36
C GLU A 47 -49.38 -33.81 35.88
N GLU A 48 -50.67 -33.55 36.10
CA GLU A 48 -51.45 -32.41 35.64
C GLU A 48 -51.03 -31.05 36.25
N PRO A 49 -51.30 -29.92 35.57
CA PRO A 49 -50.83 -28.61 35.98
C PRO A 49 -51.66 -28.02 37.13
N THR A 50 -50.99 -27.58 38.19
CA THR A 50 -51.58 -26.73 39.23
C THR A 50 -51.51 -25.24 38.84
N ARG A 51 -52.53 -24.50 39.30
CA ARG A 51 -52.93 -23.16 38.88
C ARG A 51 -51.85 -22.08 39.03
N ALA A 52 -51.93 -21.14 38.09
CA ALA A 52 -51.21 -19.88 38.00
C ALA A 52 -51.23 -19.04 39.29
N ASP A 53 -50.05 -18.54 39.67
CA ASP A 53 -49.92 -17.30 40.42
C ASP A 53 -50.04 -16.12 39.44
N GLU A 54 -51.01 -15.25 39.68
CA GLU A 54 -51.20 -14.01 38.92
C GLU A 54 -50.04 -13.03 39.23
N PRO A 55 -49.36 -12.46 38.22
CA PRO A 55 -48.50 -11.32 38.45
C PRO A 55 -49.38 -10.12 38.83
N ALA A 56 -49.08 -9.51 39.96
CA ALA A 56 -49.69 -8.26 40.38
C ALA A 56 -49.68 -7.25 39.22
N ARG A 57 -50.86 -6.76 38.83
CA ARG A 57 -51.01 -5.67 37.86
C ARG A 57 -50.09 -4.52 38.26
N ALA A 58 -49.03 -4.30 37.49
CA ALA A 58 -48.33 -3.02 37.51
C ALA A 58 -49.38 -1.94 37.21
N ALA A 59 -49.52 -0.99 38.12
CA ALA A 59 -50.40 0.15 37.91
C ALA A 59 -50.05 0.82 36.58
N GLU A 60 -51.05 1.06 35.73
CA GLU A 60 -50.86 1.81 34.49
C GLU A 60 -50.18 3.15 34.85
N PRO A 61 -49.04 3.50 34.21
CA PRO A 61 -48.37 4.74 34.49
C PRO A 61 -49.34 5.88 34.18
N VAL A 62 -49.68 6.64 35.23
CA VAL A 62 -50.52 7.84 35.09
C VAL A 62 -49.85 8.74 34.05
N PRO A 63 -50.57 9.17 33.00
CA PRO A 63 -49.97 10.01 31.97
C PRO A 63 -49.41 11.27 32.63
N PRO A 64 -48.17 11.67 32.28
CA PRO A 64 -47.53 12.83 32.88
C PRO A 64 -48.42 14.06 32.72
N SER A 65 -48.59 14.80 33.80
CA SER A 65 -49.44 16.00 33.77
C SER A 65 -48.88 17.03 32.77
N HIS A 66 -49.76 17.88 32.23
CA HIS A 66 -49.38 19.00 31.36
C HIS A 66 -48.23 19.84 31.93
N GLY A 67 -48.21 20.08 33.25
CA GLY A 67 -47.13 20.84 33.90
C GLY A 67 -45.76 20.15 33.80
N VAL A 68 -45.73 18.82 33.92
CA VAL A 68 -44.51 18.02 33.77
C VAL A 68 -44.04 18.05 32.32
N LEU A 69 -44.94 17.82 31.36
CA LEU A 69 -44.61 17.84 29.94
C LEU A 69 -44.13 19.22 29.47
N LYS A 70 -44.76 20.30 29.96
CA LYS A 70 -44.30 21.67 29.71
C LYS A 70 -42.89 21.92 30.28
N SER A 71 -42.56 21.35 31.44
CA SER A 71 -41.22 21.49 32.04
C SER A 71 -40.12 20.76 31.25
N LEU A 72 -40.49 19.72 30.50
CA LEU A 72 -39.57 18.94 29.67
C LEU A 72 -39.25 19.60 28.32
N LEU A 73 -39.99 20.63 27.88
CA LEU A 73 -39.79 21.26 26.57
C LEU A 73 -38.37 21.77 26.33
N GLY A 74 -37.70 22.29 27.38
CA GLY A 74 -36.31 22.74 27.29
C GLY A 74 -35.32 21.58 27.12
N ALA A 75 -35.50 20.48 27.85
CA ALA A 75 -34.66 19.28 27.72
C ALA A 75 -34.92 18.57 26.38
N TRP A 76 -36.18 18.52 25.94
CA TRP A 76 -36.58 17.99 24.65
C TRP A 76 -35.99 18.81 23.49
N ALA A 77 -35.98 20.15 23.59
CA ALA A 77 -35.36 21.02 22.59
C ALA A 77 -33.84 20.82 22.46
N LEU A 78 -33.18 20.36 23.53
CA LEU A 78 -31.75 20.00 23.56
C LEU A 78 -31.47 18.52 23.24
N SER A 79 -32.48 17.73 22.88
CA SER A 79 -32.37 16.28 22.69
C SER A 79 -31.81 15.54 23.91
N ALA A 80 -32.18 16.00 25.12
CA ALA A 80 -31.67 15.48 26.39
C ALA A 80 -32.71 14.67 27.19
N CYS A 81 -33.88 14.40 26.62
CA CYS A 81 -34.92 13.55 27.20
C CYS A 81 -34.64 12.05 26.95
N SER A 82 -35.19 11.17 27.80
CA SER A 82 -35.25 9.74 27.49
C SER A 82 -36.17 9.47 26.28
N ALA A 83 -36.18 8.24 25.76
CA ALA A 83 -37.06 7.85 24.67
C ALA A 83 -38.54 7.96 25.07
N GLU A 84 -38.88 7.54 26.31
CA GLU A 84 -40.24 7.60 26.86
C GLU A 84 -40.71 9.04 27.08
N GLU A 85 -39.83 9.90 27.60
CA GLU A 85 -40.12 11.33 27.79
C GLU A 85 -40.31 12.05 26.45
N THR A 86 -39.48 11.72 25.45
CA THR A 86 -39.57 12.29 24.10
C THR A 86 -40.91 11.95 23.47
N GLN A 87 -41.33 10.68 23.54
CA GLN A 87 -42.61 10.24 23.00
C GLN A 87 -43.80 10.91 23.71
N ALA A 88 -43.73 11.06 25.04
CA ALA A 88 -44.77 11.72 25.82
C ALA A 88 -44.88 13.22 25.52
N VAL A 89 -43.75 13.90 25.31
CA VAL A 89 -43.72 15.31 24.89
C VAL A 89 -44.26 15.46 23.47
N GLU A 90 -43.81 14.65 22.50
CA GLU A 90 -44.29 14.74 21.11
C GLU A 90 -45.79 14.50 20.98
N ALA A 91 -46.33 13.50 21.69
CA ALA A 91 -47.77 13.26 21.77
C ALA A 91 -48.53 14.45 22.40
N HIS A 92 -47.90 15.18 23.31
CA HIS A 92 -48.49 16.37 23.90
C HIS A 92 -48.46 17.59 22.97
N LEU A 93 -47.41 17.75 22.17
CA LEU A 93 -47.27 18.85 21.22
C LEU A 93 -48.32 18.82 20.10
N THR A 94 -48.82 17.64 19.72
CA THR A 94 -49.92 17.52 18.75
C THR A 94 -51.26 17.98 19.31
N GLU A 95 -51.43 17.96 20.63
CA GLU A 95 -52.68 18.29 21.32
C GLU A 95 -52.68 19.69 22.00
N CYS A 96 -51.51 20.31 22.17
CA CYS A 96 -51.36 21.59 22.87
C CYS A 96 -50.58 22.64 22.04
N ALA A 97 -51.31 23.47 21.30
CA ALA A 97 -50.73 24.53 20.47
C ALA A 97 -49.78 25.50 21.24
N PRO A 98 -50.09 25.95 22.48
CA PRO A 98 -49.16 26.81 23.24
C PRO A 98 -47.82 26.13 23.55
N CYS A 99 -47.81 24.83 23.84
CA CYS A 99 -46.57 24.08 24.07
C CYS A 99 -45.82 23.81 22.77
N ALA A 100 -46.51 23.61 21.65
CA ALA A 100 -45.91 23.51 20.32
C ALA A 100 -45.19 24.80 19.90
N ASP A 101 -45.82 25.96 20.10
CA ASP A 101 -45.22 27.26 19.81
C ASP A 101 -43.98 27.52 20.67
N GLU A 102 -44.04 27.17 21.96
CA GLU A 102 -42.90 27.30 22.86
C GLU A 102 -41.76 26.33 22.50
N ALA A 103 -42.10 25.09 22.12
CA ALA A 103 -41.13 24.09 21.66
C ALA A 103 -40.39 24.54 20.40
N LEU A 104 -41.09 25.17 19.45
CA LEU A 104 -40.49 25.76 18.25
C LEU A 104 -39.52 26.89 18.61
N ARG A 105 -39.93 27.82 19.48
CA ARG A 105 -39.06 28.90 19.95
C ARG A 105 -37.82 28.40 20.67
N LEU A 106 -37.97 27.37 21.50
CA LEU A 106 -36.84 26.75 22.21
C LEU A 106 -35.89 26.05 21.23
N ARG A 107 -36.39 25.35 20.20
CA ARG A 107 -35.54 24.78 19.15
C ARG A 107 -34.81 25.84 18.32
N ASP A 108 -35.49 26.93 17.97
CA ASP A 108 -34.86 28.07 17.29
C ASP A 108 -33.74 28.67 18.16
N ALA A 109 -33.97 28.81 19.47
CA ALA A 109 -32.98 29.30 20.42
C ALA A 109 -31.79 28.32 20.61
N VAL A 110 -32.04 27.01 20.62
CA VAL A 110 -30.98 25.99 20.64
C VAL A 110 -30.13 26.07 19.37
N GLY A 111 -30.73 26.36 18.22
CA GLY A 111 -30.02 26.63 16.98
C GLY A 111 -29.03 27.80 17.08
N LEU A 112 -29.31 28.80 17.92
CA LEU A 112 -28.39 29.91 18.20
C LEU A 112 -27.27 29.56 19.20
N LEU A 113 -27.48 28.56 20.07
CA LEU A 113 -26.47 28.06 21.01
C LEU A 113 -25.52 27.04 20.38
N HIS A 114 -25.95 26.40 19.30
CA HIS A 114 -25.12 25.49 18.53
C HIS A 114 -24.19 26.29 17.61
N ALA A 115 -23.05 26.75 18.16
CA ALA A 115 -21.93 27.12 17.31
C ALA A 115 -21.58 25.87 16.49
N GLY A 116 -21.84 25.91 15.18
CA GLY A 116 -21.61 24.79 14.27
C GLY A 116 -20.21 24.26 14.50
N ARG A 117 -20.11 23.14 15.23
CA ARG A 117 -18.83 22.48 15.40
C ARG A 117 -18.49 21.91 14.05
N ASP A 118 -17.30 22.25 13.59
CA ASP A 118 -16.72 21.63 12.42
C ASP A 118 -16.79 20.11 12.59
N LEU A 119 -17.47 19.43 11.66
CA LEU A 119 -17.58 17.97 11.66
C LEU A 119 -16.28 17.33 11.14
N ASP A 120 -15.34 18.15 10.69
CA ASP A 120 -14.03 17.69 10.28
C ASP A 120 -13.28 17.11 11.48
N LEU A 121 -13.14 15.78 11.44
CA LEU A 121 -12.30 15.06 12.37
C LEU A 121 -10.85 15.48 12.15
N ASP A 122 -10.09 15.63 13.23
CA ASP A 122 -8.65 15.83 13.16
C ASP A 122 -8.04 14.76 12.22
N PRO A 123 -7.30 15.15 11.16
CA PRO A 123 -6.73 14.21 10.19
C PRO A 123 -5.85 13.12 10.85
N LEU A 124 -5.29 13.40 12.03
CA LEU A 124 -4.48 12.48 12.82
C LEU A 124 -5.30 11.62 13.78
N LEU A 125 -6.62 11.79 13.85
CA LEU A 125 -7.47 10.97 14.73
C LEU A 125 -7.39 9.50 14.34
N ARG A 126 -7.50 9.20 13.04
CA ARG A 126 -7.44 7.81 12.54
C ARG A 126 -6.11 7.15 12.90
N SER A 127 -4.98 7.83 12.65
CA SER A 127 -3.65 7.28 12.95
C SER A 127 -3.48 7.05 14.45
N ARG A 128 -3.86 8.01 15.30
CA ARG A 128 -3.80 7.87 16.77
C ARG A 128 -4.68 6.74 17.30
N VAL A 129 -5.88 6.58 16.76
CA VAL A 129 -6.78 5.47 17.14
C VAL A 129 -6.18 4.13 16.75
N LEU A 130 -5.68 3.99 15.51
CA LEU A 130 -5.04 2.76 15.06
C LEU A 130 -3.79 2.44 15.88
N GLU A 131 -2.92 3.42 16.14
CA GLU A 131 -1.75 3.27 16.98
C GLU A 131 -2.11 2.81 18.40
N ASN A 132 -3.14 3.42 19.01
CA ASN A 132 -3.63 3.00 20.32
C ASN A 132 -4.15 1.55 20.32
N CYS A 133 -4.94 1.19 19.31
CA CYS A 133 -5.48 -0.16 19.15
C CYS A 133 -4.36 -1.20 18.98
N LEU A 134 -3.37 -0.91 18.11
CA LEU A 134 -2.22 -1.79 17.88
C LEU A 134 -1.32 -1.89 19.10
N GLY A 135 -1.16 -0.81 19.87
CA GLY A 135 -0.45 -0.82 21.14
C GLY A 135 -1.14 -1.65 22.22
N ARG A 136 -2.48 -1.66 22.25
CA ARG A 136 -3.26 -2.49 23.19
C ARG A 136 -3.27 -3.97 22.81
N ARG A 137 -3.26 -4.28 21.51
CA ARG A 137 -3.27 -5.67 21.00
C ARG A 137 -2.09 -5.87 20.04
N PRO A 138 -0.86 -5.96 20.56
CA PRO A 138 0.31 -6.16 19.73
C PRO A 138 0.22 -7.50 19.00
N ALA A 139 0.75 -7.54 17.78
CA ALA A 139 0.88 -8.79 17.04
C ALA A 139 1.74 -9.77 17.85
N ARG A 140 1.27 -11.01 18.01
CA ARG A 140 2.05 -12.07 18.68
C ARG A 140 3.38 -12.30 17.98
N ILE A 141 3.39 -12.13 16.66
CA ILE A 141 4.56 -12.27 15.80
C ILE A 141 4.55 -11.04 14.89
N PRO A 142 5.37 -10.02 15.19
CA PRO A 142 5.44 -8.83 14.38
C PRO A 142 6.19 -9.09 13.07
N VAL A 143 5.81 -8.39 12.01
CA VAL A 143 6.59 -8.32 10.78
C VAL A 143 7.92 -7.60 11.09
N PRO A 144 9.08 -8.13 10.66
CA PRO A 144 10.35 -7.45 10.83
C PRO A 144 10.34 -6.07 10.15
N ALA A 145 10.90 -5.05 10.79
CA ALA A 145 10.89 -3.68 10.27
C ALA A 145 11.45 -3.56 8.83
N TRP A 146 12.47 -4.37 8.50
CA TRP A 146 13.08 -4.39 7.17
C TRP A 146 12.20 -5.07 6.09
N ALA A 147 11.16 -5.82 6.49
CA ALA A 147 10.20 -6.45 5.60
C ALA A 147 8.89 -5.65 5.47
N CYS A 148 8.67 -4.66 6.34
CA CYS A 148 7.45 -3.82 6.33
C CYS A 148 7.18 -3.11 4.99
N PRO A 149 8.18 -2.60 4.25
CA PRO A 149 7.91 -2.03 2.92
C PRO A 149 7.29 -3.03 1.96
N TYR A 150 7.81 -4.26 1.90
CA TYR A 150 7.27 -5.30 1.01
C TYR A 150 5.84 -5.71 1.41
N ASP A 151 5.58 -5.91 2.70
CA ASP A 151 4.24 -6.21 3.23
C ASP A 151 3.23 -5.11 2.88
N ALA A 152 3.62 -3.85 3.04
CA ALA A 152 2.76 -2.71 2.74
C ALA A 152 2.48 -2.56 1.24
N GLU A 153 3.50 -2.59 0.38
CA GLU A 153 3.31 -2.38 -1.06
C GLU A 153 2.53 -3.53 -1.71
N THR A 154 2.78 -4.78 -1.31
CA THR A 154 1.97 -5.93 -1.77
C THR A 154 0.52 -5.84 -1.29
N ALA A 155 0.26 -5.41 -0.05
CA ALA A 155 -1.09 -5.19 0.44
C ALA A 155 -1.83 -4.06 -0.29
N ARG A 156 -1.12 -2.98 -0.64
CA ARG A 156 -1.67 -1.86 -1.42
C ARG A 156 -2.01 -2.27 -2.85
N LEU A 157 -1.12 -3.01 -3.51
CA LEU A 157 -1.40 -3.57 -4.83
C LEU A 157 -2.58 -4.56 -4.77
N ASP A 158 -2.64 -5.45 -3.77
CA ASP A 158 -3.78 -6.37 -3.64
C ASP A 158 -5.10 -5.63 -3.43
N ALA A 159 -5.11 -4.48 -2.75
CA ALA A 159 -6.30 -3.63 -2.63
C ALA A 159 -6.75 -3.09 -3.99
N LEU A 160 -5.84 -2.55 -4.80
CA LEU A 160 -6.13 -2.14 -6.18
C LEU A 160 -6.71 -3.31 -6.99
N LEU A 161 -6.05 -4.48 -6.94
CA LEU A 161 -6.45 -5.66 -7.72
C LEU A 161 -7.83 -6.22 -7.32
N ARG A 162 -8.29 -5.96 -6.09
CA ARG A 162 -9.66 -6.31 -5.65
C ARG A 162 -10.71 -5.37 -6.23
N ASP A 163 -10.37 -4.10 -6.40
CA ASP A 163 -11.31 -3.06 -6.83
C ASP A 163 -11.55 -3.08 -8.36
N ILE A 164 -10.59 -3.59 -9.15
CA ILE A 164 -10.72 -3.68 -10.61
C ILE A 164 -11.60 -4.85 -11.07
N GLY A 165 -12.32 -4.64 -12.16
CA GLY A 165 -13.19 -5.61 -12.80
C GLY A 165 -12.43 -6.63 -13.65
N GLU A 166 -13.11 -7.72 -14.04
CA GLU A 166 -12.50 -8.83 -14.77
C GLU A 166 -11.86 -8.42 -16.11
N SER A 167 -12.50 -7.52 -16.87
CA SER A 167 -11.95 -7.03 -18.14
C SER A 167 -10.67 -6.22 -17.98
N GLU A 168 -10.47 -5.56 -16.83
CA GLU A 168 -9.31 -4.70 -16.56
C GLU A 168 -8.04 -5.52 -16.34
N TRP A 169 -8.15 -6.81 -16.03
CA TRP A 169 -7.01 -7.74 -16.00
C TRP A 169 -6.32 -7.91 -17.36
N HIS A 170 -7.03 -7.59 -18.45
CA HIS A 170 -6.51 -7.58 -19.81
C HIS A 170 -6.15 -6.18 -20.32
N ALA A 171 -6.26 -5.14 -19.48
CA ALA A 171 -5.84 -3.79 -19.86
C ALA A 171 -4.35 -3.78 -20.24
N PRO A 172 -3.98 -3.10 -21.33
CA PRO A 172 -2.61 -3.09 -21.81
C PRO A 172 -1.72 -2.27 -20.88
N VAL A 173 -0.63 -2.87 -20.42
CA VAL A 173 0.42 -2.21 -19.64
C VAL A 173 1.70 -2.14 -20.47
N ARG A 174 2.43 -1.03 -20.40
CA ARG A 174 3.74 -0.88 -21.03
C ARG A 174 4.79 -0.77 -19.94
N LEU A 175 5.46 -1.89 -19.67
CA LEU A 175 6.64 -1.91 -18.81
C LEU A 175 7.78 -1.15 -19.48
N LYS A 176 8.54 -0.40 -18.69
CA LYS A 176 9.67 0.42 -19.13
C LYS A 176 10.88 0.13 -18.25
N TRP A 177 12.05 0.14 -18.85
CA TRP A 177 13.34 0.07 -18.16
C TRP A 177 14.41 0.72 -19.05
N PHE A 178 15.64 0.80 -18.56
CA PHE A 178 16.77 1.41 -19.27
C PHE A 178 17.86 0.38 -19.51
N GLU A 179 18.20 0.15 -20.79
CA GLU A 179 19.19 -0.86 -21.19
C GLU A 179 20.06 -0.32 -22.32
N GLY A 180 21.38 -0.50 -22.22
CA GLY A 180 22.30 -0.14 -23.31
C GLY A 180 22.23 1.33 -23.73
N GLU A 181 22.10 2.23 -22.75
CA GLU A 181 21.98 3.69 -22.94
C GLU A 181 20.70 4.16 -23.63
N ARG A 182 19.65 3.33 -23.66
CA ARG A 182 18.38 3.69 -24.28
C ARG A 182 17.20 3.18 -23.46
N PRO A 183 16.06 3.89 -23.49
CA PRO A 183 14.81 3.36 -22.98
C PRO A 183 14.43 2.08 -23.73
N ALA A 184 14.00 1.08 -22.97
CA ALA A 184 13.45 -0.18 -23.44
C ALA A 184 12.01 -0.32 -22.90
N SER A 185 11.17 -1.06 -23.63
CA SER A 185 9.80 -1.29 -23.18
C SER A 185 9.24 -2.61 -23.69
N ARG A 186 8.27 -3.14 -22.95
CA ARG A 186 7.53 -4.36 -23.28
C ARG A 186 6.05 -4.13 -23.04
N ARG A 187 5.22 -4.56 -24.00
CA ARG A 187 3.77 -4.58 -23.83
C ARG A 187 3.35 -5.89 -23.15
N THR A 188 2.47 -5.77 -22.18
CA THR A 188 1.85 -6.89 -21.48
C THR A 188 0.44 -6.47 -21.03
N THR A 189 -0.18 -7.25 -20.14
CA THR A 189 -1.46 -6.90 -19.49
C THR A 189 -1.27 -6.78 -17.99
N VAL A 190 -2.28 -6.27 -17.27
CA VAL A 190 -2.30 -6.28 -15.80
C VAL A 190 -1.99 -7.68 -15.25
N ALA A 191 -2.65 -8.73 -15.78
CA ALA A 191 -2.36 -10.11 -15.37
C ALA A 191 -0.90 -10.53 -15.68
N GLY A 192 -0.35 -10.08 -16.81
CA GLY A 192 1.03 -10.34 -17.17
C GLY A 192 2.05 -9.65 -16.25
N VAL A 193 1.72 -8.47 -15.72
CA VAL A 193 2.54 -7.76 -14.70
C VAL A 193 2.52 -8.51 -13.37
N ILE A 194 1.35 -8.98 -12.91
CA ILE A 194 1.27 -9.78 -11.67
C ILE A 194 2.03 -11.09 -11.80
N GLY A 195 1.95 -11.74 -12.97
CA GLY A 195 2.77 -12.91 -13.28
C GLY A 195 4.28 -12.61 -13.24
N HIS A 196 4.70 -11.48 -13.83
CA HIS A 196 6.08 -11.00 -13.72
C HIS A 196 6.52 -10.85 -12.25
N LEU A 197 5.79 -10.07 -11.44
CA LEU A 197 6.09 -9.88 -10.01
C LEU A 197 6.22 -11.21 -9.26
N MET A 198 5.23 -12.11 -9.42
CA MET A 198 5.23 -13.43 -8.80
C MET A 198 6.48 -14.25 -9.15
N THR A 199 6.84 -14.25 -10.44
CA THR A 199 7.97 -15.05 -10.91
C THR A 199 9.30 -14.51 -10.39
N VAL A 200 9.48 -13.19 -10.33
CA VAL A 200 10.71 -12.59 -9.80
C VAL A 200 10.79 -12.74 -8.28
N ASP A 201 9.66 -12.66 -7.56
CA ASP A 201 9.58 -12.94 -6.11
C ASP A 201 9.92 -14.42 -5.79
N GLY A 202 9.91 -15.30 -6.79
CA GLY A 202 10.45 -16.65 -6.69
C GLY A 202 11.94 -16.70 -6.33
N LEU A 203 12.74 -15.68 -6.66
CA LEU A 203 14.14 -15.57 -6.21
C LEU A 203 14.25 -15.48 -4.68
N VAL A 204 13.35 -14.71 -4.06
CA VAL A 204 13.27 -14.59 -2.60
C VAL A 204 12.71 -15.89 -2.00
N SER A 205 11.72 -16.49 -2.65
CA SER A 205 11.10 -17.76 -2.22
C SER A 205 12.14 -18.87 -2.12
N THR A 206 12.91 -19.07 -3.19
CA THR A 206 13.97 -20.09 -3.28
C THR A 206 15.10 -19.84 -2.29
N ALA A 207 15.51 -18.59 -2.07
CA ALA A 207 16.51 -18.25 -1.06
C ALA A 207 16.05 -18.58 0.38
N LEU A 208 14.74 -18.61 0.63
CA LEU A 208 14.13 -19.05 1.89
C LEU A 208 13.88 -20.57 1.95
N GLY A 209 14.22 -21.31 0.90
CA GLY A 209 13.96 -22.75 0.79
C GLY A 209 12.49 -23.10 0.52
N LEU A 210 11.72 -22.16 -0.01
CA LEU A 210 10.34 -22.37 -0.46
C LEU A 210 10.32 -22.79 -1.94
N ASP A 211 9.17 -23.32 -2.37
CA ASP A 211 8.97 -23.70 -3.77
C ASP A 211 9.04 -22.49 -4.72
N ASP A 212 9.62 -22.71 -5.89
CA ASP A 212 9.67 -21.73 -6.97
C ASP A 212 8.34 -21.75 -7.75
N PRO A 213 7.65 -20.61 -7.97
CA PRO A 213 6.43 -20.56 -8.78
C PRO A 213 6.63 -21.00 -10.24
N LEU A 214 7.85 -20.98 -10.78
CA LEU A 214 8.19 -21.52 -12.10
C LEU A 214 8.45 -23.04 -12.09
N GLY A 215 8.42 -23.67 -10.92
CA GLY A 215 8.71 -25.08 -10.75
C GLY A 215 10.22 -25.40 -10.68
N PRO A 216 10.56 -26.69 -10.57
CA PRO A 216 11.94 -27.13 -10.41
C PRO A 216 12.79 -26.81 -11.64
N GLY A 217 13.99 -26.25 -11.43
CA GLY A 217 14.96 -25.96 -12.50
C GLY A 217 15.09 -24.48 -12.89
N ALA A 218 14.26 -23.59 -12.32
CA ALA A 218 14.35 -22.14 -12.56
C ALA A 218 15.43 -21.43 -11.71
N GLY A 219 16.10 -22.15 -10.80
CA GLY A 219 16.86 -21.63 -9.65
C GLY A 219 18.12 -20.81 -9.89
N GLU A 220 18.41 -20.42 -11.13
CA GLU A 220 19.56 -19.54 -11.46
C GLU A 220 19.20 -18.45 -12.49
N ALA A 221 17.96 -18.43 -12.98
CA ALA A 221 17.52 -17.48 -13.99
C ALA A 221 17.43 -16.05 -13.43
N SER A 222 17.91 -15.08 -14.19
CA SER A 222 17.75 -13.65 -13.91
C SER A 222 16.27 -13.22 -13.91
N PRO A 223 15.92 -12.08 -13.30
CA PRO A 223 14.55 -11.54 -13.35
C PRO A 223 13.94 -11.51 -14.77
N THR A 224 14.71 -11.06 -15.75
CA THR A 224 14.32 -11.03 -17.16
C THR A 224 14.03 -12.43 -17.70
N GLU A 225 14.95 -13.40 -17.49
CA GLU A 225 14.78 -14.77 -17.97
C GLU A 225 13.57 -15.47 -17.33
N ARG A 226 13.32 -15.23 -16.04
CA ARG A 226 12.16 -15.76 -15.32
C ARG A 226 10.85 -15.22 -15.88
N THR A 227 10.81 -13.91 -16.13
CA THR A 227 9.66 -13.23 -16.71
C THR A 227 9.36 -13.73 -18.11
N GLU A 228 10.37 -13.82 -18.96
CA GLU A 228 10.21 -14.33 -20.33
C GLU A 228 9.82 -15.81 -20.34
N ALA A 229 10.41 -16.64 -19.48
CA ALA A 229 10.01 -18.05 -19.34
C ALA A 229 8.54 -18.18 -18.94
N TYR A 230 8.06 -17.37 -18.00
CA TYR A 230 6.66 -17.34 -17.60
C TYR A 230 5.73 -16.96 -18.76
N TRP A 231 6.02 -15.87 -19.45
CA TRP A 231 5.19 -15.40 -20.56
C TRP A 231 5.21 -16.33 -21.77
N GLN A 232 6.34 -16.99 -22.04
CA GLN A 232 6.46 -17.96 -23.14
C GLN A 232 5.82 -19.31 -22.80
N GLY A 233 5.80 -19.69 -21.52
CA GLY A 233 5.20 -20.94 -21.04
C GLY A 233 3.68 -20.90 -20.90
N ALA A 234 3.07 -19.71 -20.94
CA ALA A 234 1.62 -19.56 -20.85
C ALA A 234 0.92 -19.98 -22.16
N GLU A 235 0.22 -21.12 -22.14
CA GLU A 235 -0.61 -21.59 -23.28
C GLU A 235 -1.72 -20.59 -23.65
N HIS A 236 -2.24 -19.86 -22.66
CA HIS A 236 -3.27 -18.85 -22.80
C HIS A 236 -2.83 -17.57 -22.07
N PRO A 237 -3.25 -16.37 -22.54
CA PRO A 237 -2.95 -15.13 -21.84
C PRO A 237 -3.35 -15.21 -20.35
N PRO A 238 -2.46 -14.80 -19.42
CA PRO A 238 -2.80 -14.77 -18.01
C PRO A 238 -4.09 -13.99 -17.73
N THR A 239 -4.88 -14.49 -16.80
CA THR A 239 -6.16 -13.89 -16.38
C THR A 239 -6.08 -13.49 -14.90
N ARG A 240 -7.20 -13.03 -14.33
CA ARG A 240 -7.35 -12.77 -12.88
C ARG A 240 -6.89 -13.93 -11.99
N GLY A 241 -6.87 -15.16 -12.48
CA GLY A 241 -6.42 -16.34 -11.73
C GLY A 241 -4.99 -16.25 -11.18
N VAL A 242 -4.14 -15.38 -11.74
CA VAL A 242 -2.77 -15.16 -11.22
C VAL A 242 -2.73 -14.47 -9.86
N ARG A 243 -3.82 -13.79 -9.45
CA ARG A 243 -3.89 -13.01 -8.21
C ARG A 243 -3.70 -13.87 -6.97
N GLU A 244 -4.40 -15.01 -6.89
CA GLU A 244 -4.37 -15.87 -5.70
C GLU A 244 -2.98 -16.46 -5.46
N PRO A 245 -2.33 -17.10 -6.45
CA PRO A 245 -0.95 -17.58 -6.29
C PRO A 245 0.05 -16.49 -5.89
N TRP A 246 0.00 -15.31 -6.54
CA TRP A 246 0.87 -14.18 -6.20
C TRP A 246 0.66 -13.70 -4.75
N ARG A 247 -0.61 -13.59 -4.33
CA ARG A 247 -0.97 -13.15 -2.98
C ARG A 247 -0.54 -14.15 -1.92
N ASP A 248 -0.77 -15.44 -2.17
CA ASP A 248 -0.37 -16.52 -1.26
C ASP A 248 1.15 -16.63 -1.13
N GLN A 249 1.88 -16.41 -2.22
CA GLN A 249 3.34 -16.30 -2.19
C GLN A 249 3.78 -15.12 -1.31
N SER A 250 3.24 -13.92 -1.54
CA SER A 250 3.59 -12.71 -0.77
C SER A 250 3.36 -12.92 0.73
N HIS A 251 2.22 -13.50 1.10
CA HIS A 251 1.90 -13.86 2.47
C HIS A 251 2.85 -14.92 3.06
N THR A 252 3.21 -15.93 2.26
CA THR A 252 4.13 -16.99 2.68
C THR A 252 5.53 -16.44 2.92
N LEU A 253 6.00 -15.50 2.08
CA LEU A 253 7.27 -14.81 2.27
C LEU A 253 7.29 -14.03 3.59
N ILE A 254 6.30 -13.17 3.82
CA ILE A 254 6.18 -12.37 5.06
C ILE A 254 6.09 -13.27 6.29
N ARG A 255 5.26 -14.32 6.23
CA ARG A 255 5.17 -15.29 7.31
C ARG A 255 6.51 -15.96 7.57
N THR A 256 7.19 -16.45 6.54
CA THR A 256 8.46 -17.16 6.68
C THR A 256 9.52 -16.29 7.34
N VAL A 257 9.71 -15.05 6.87
CA VAL A 257 10.72 -14.14 7.46
C VAL A 257 10.36 -13.68 8.87
N SER A 258 9.07 -13.59 9.21
CA SER A 258 8.61 -13.20 10.55
C SER A 258 8.84 -14.29 11.61
N PHE A 259 8.85 -15.55 11.19
CA PHE A 259 9.15 -16.69 12.06
C PHE A 259 10.64 -17.09 12.03
N ALA A 260 11.40 -16.59 11.06
CA ALA A 260 12.80 -16.92 10.90
C ALA A 260 13.68 -16.19 11.93
N GLY A 261 14.81 -16.82 12.31
CA GLY A 261 15.76 -16.26 13.26
C GLY A 261 16.55 -15.07 12.70
N ARG A 262 17.37 -14.43 13.55
CA ARG A 262 18.11 -13.19 13.23
C ARG A 262 18.96 -13.26 11.95
N GLY A 263 19.45 -14.44 11.55
CA GLY A 263 20.30 -14.60 10.37
C GLY A 263 19.56 -14.53 9.03
N VAL A 264 18.23 -14.57 9.00
CA VAL A 264 17.45 -14.57 7.75
C VAL A 264 17.68 -13.29 6.94
N ALA A 265 17.88 -12.15 7.62
CA ALA A 265 18.05 -10.84 6.99
C ALA A 265 19.36 -10.71 6.18
N ASP A 266 20.34 -11.58 6.45
CA ASP A 266 21.65 -11.64 5.81
C ASP A 266 21.76 -12.74 4.75
N LEU A 267 20.72 -13.57 4.56
CA LEU A 267 20.72 -14.59 3.52
C LEU A 267 20.89 -13.96 2.15
N THR A 268 21.79 -14.50 1.34
CA THR A 268 22.05 -14.01 -0.01
C THR A 268 20.93 -14.44 -0.95
N VAL A 269 20.34 -13.48 -1.65
CA VAL A 269 19.42 -13.70 -2.77
C VAL A 269 20.16 -13.37 -4.06
N ALA A 270 20.27 -14.34 -4.96
CA ALA A 270 20.92 -14.16 -6.26
C ALA A 270 19.92 -13.63 -7.31
N TYR A 271 20.32 -12.62 -8.06
CA TYR A 271 19.56 -12.01 -9.16
C TYR A 271 20.21 -12.30 -10.53
N GLY A 272 21.04 -13.35 -10.60
CA GLY A 272 21.90 -13.64 -11.73
C GLY A 272 23.17 -12.78 -11.69
N GLY A 273 23.13 -11.58 -12.27
CA GLY A 273 24.32 -10.72 -12.42
C GLY A 273 24.83 -10.06 -11.13
N PHE A 274 24.05 -10.11 -10.05
CA PHE A 274 24.38 -9.56 -8.74
C PHE A 274 23.63 -10.33 -7.64
N ALA A 275 23.95 -10.01 -6.39
CA ALA A 275 23.25 -10.57 -5.24
C ALA A 275 23.04 -9.50 -4.16
N LEU A 276 21.95 -9.64 -3.41
CA LEU A 276 21.59 -8.76 -2.29
C LEU A 276 21.35 -9.61 -1.04
N PRO A 277 21.58 -9.08 0.17
CA PRO A 277 21.07 -9.71 1.37
C PRO A 277 19.53 -9.62 1.38
N MET A 278 18.87 -10.61 1.97
CA MET A 278 17.41 -10.77 2.03
C MET A 278 16.66 -9.48 2.40
N ARG A 279 17.20 -8.70 3.34
CA ARG A 279 16.61 -7.40 3.72
C ARG A 279 16.56 -6.39 2.58
N ASP A 280 17.64 -6.33 1.80
CA ASP A 280 17.76 -5.42 0.67
C ASP A 280 16.97 -5.99 -0.51
N SER A 281 16.88 -7.32 -0.64
CA SER A 281 16.02 -7.97 -1.62
C SER A 281 14.55 -7.68 -1.39
N LEU A 282 14.02 -7.78 -0.16
CA LEU A 282 12.62 -7.42 0.10
C LEU A 282 12.36 -5.93 -0.12
N LEU A 283 13.33 -5.07 0.18
CA LEU A 283 13.21 -3.64 -0.09
C LEU A 283 13.21 -3.33 -1.60
N GLU A 284 14.03 -4.04 -2.36
CA GLU A 284 14.02 -4.01 -3.83
C GLU A 284 12.70 -4.57 -4.40
N ARG A 285 12.20 -5.70 -3.87
CA ARG A 285 10.89 -6.24 -4.27
C ARG A 285 9.76 -5.26 -3.96
N ALA A 286 9.84 -4.53 -2.85
CA ALA A 286 8.86 -3.51 -2.50
C ALA A 286 8.89 -2.34 -3.50
N PHE A 287 10.07 -1.93 -3.94
CA PHE A 287 10.24 -0.91 -4.98
C PHE A 287 9.60 -1.35 -6.30
N GLU A 288 9.93 -2.55 -6.78
CA GLU A 288 9.36 -3.10 -8.01
C GLU A 288 7.83 -3.28 -7.92
N CYS A 289 7.33 -3.75 -6.77
CA CYS A 289 5.89 -3.87 -6.52
C CYS A 289 5.18 -2.51 -6.61
N TRP A 290 5.75 -1.45 -6.02
CA TRP A 290 5.17 -0.11 -6.09
C TRP A 290 5.20 0.45 -7.52
N VAL A 291 6.34 0.38 -8.22
CA VAL A 291 6.47 0.88 -9.60
C VAL A 291 5.48 0.19 -10.52
N HIS A 292 5.36 -1.13 -10.43
CA HIS A 292 4.41 -1.87 -11.26
C HIS A 292 2.96 -1.72 -10.83
N ALA A 293 2.70 -1.44 -9.55
CA ALA A 293 1.37 -1.02 -9.11
C ALA A 293 0.98 0.33 -9.72
N ASP A 294 1.91 1.27 -9.84
CA ASP A 294 1.70 2.55 -10.53
C ASP A 294 1.46 2.33 -12.04
N ASP A 295 2.22 1.46 -12.70
CA ASP A 295 1.98 1.05 -14.09
C ASP A 295 0.55 0.52 -14.30
N ILE A 296 0.10 -0.37 -13.41
CA ILE A 296 -1.25 -0.95 -13.43
C ILE A 296 -2.29 0.15 -13.17
N ALA A 297 -2.09 0.97 -12.15
CA ALA A 297 -3.00 2.03 -11.76
C ALA A 297 -3.22 3.02 -12.91
N ASN A 298 -2.15 3.42 -13.60
CA ASN A 298 -2.21 4.24 -14.80
C ASN A 298 -3.00 3.56 -15.93
N ALA A 299 -2.77 2.27 -16.18
CA ALA A 299 -3.46 1.52 -17.24
C ALA A 299 -4.98 1.37 -17.02
N VAL A 300 -5.44 1.40 -15.77
CA VAL A 300 -6.86 1.23 -15.40
C VAL A 300 -7.49 2.49 -14.80
N ALA A 301 -6.77 3.62 -14.82
CA ALA A 301 -7.18 4.91 -14.24
C ALA A 301 -7.59 4.81 -12.75
N TYR A 302 -6.80 4.09 -11.95
CA TYR A 302 -6.96 3.97 -10.50
C TYR A 302 -6.11 5.02 -9.76
N PRO A 303 -6.64 5.71 -8.74
CA PRO A 303 -5.85 6.65 -7.94
C PRO A 303 -4.84 5.88 -7.07
N TYR A 304 -3.55 6.13 -7.27
CA TYR A 304 -2.48 5.44 -6.55
C TYR A 304 -1.38 6.42 -6.13
N GLU A 305 -1.18 6.54 -4.82
CA GLU A 305 -0.22 7.48 -4.24
C GLU A 305 1.19 6.88 -4.12
N PRO A 306 2.24 7.68 -3.89
CA PRO A 306 3.55 7.16 -3.52
C PRO A 306 3.57 6.39 -2.18
N PRO A 307 4.63 5.61 -1.88
CA PRO A 307 4.84 4.96 -0.59
C PRO A 307 4.93 5.97 0.56
N SER A 308 4.78 5.48 1.78
CA SER A 308 5.05 6.31 2.97
C SER A 308 6.48 6.83 2.94
N GLY A 309 6.74 8.03 3.49
CA GLY A 309 8.08 8.62 3.48
C GLY A 309 9.16 7.72 4.09
N ALA A 310 8.85 6.93 5.12
CA ALA A 310 9.79 5.97 5.69
C ALA A 310 10.14 4.82 4.73
N HIS A 311 9.15 4.31 3.98
CA HIS A 311 9.37 3.27 2.98
C HIS A 311 10.13 3.82 1.78
N LEU A 312 9.74 5.01 1.29
CA LEU A 312 10.38 5.68 0.17
C LEU A 312 11.85 6.00 0.51
N HIS A 313 12.14 6.48 1.73
CA HIS A 313 13.52 6.68 2.19
C HIS A 313 14.36 5.41 2.12
N GLY A 314 13.81 4.27 2.56
CA GLY A 314 14.51 2.98 2.46
C GLY A 314 14.83 2.61 1.02
N MET A 315 13.86 2.76 0.11
CA MET A 315 14.05 2.47 -1.31
C MET A 315 15.11 3.38 -1.95
N ILE A 316 15.09 4.68 -1.64
CA ILE A 316 16.08 5.66 -2.09
C ILE A 316 17.47 5.31 -1.54
N ASP A 317 17.57 4.99 -0.23
CA ASP A 317 18.82 4.59 0.40
C ASP A 317 19.43 3.37 -0.28
N LEU A 318 18.62 2.34 -0.53
CA LEU A 318 19.07 1.16 -1.25
C LEU A 318 19.60 1.52 -2.64
N ALA A 319 18.84 2.26 -3.44
CA ALA A 319 19.28 2.70 -4.76
C ALA A 319 20.60 3.47 -4.69
N ALA A 320 20.73 4.43 -3.77
CA ALA A 320 21.95 5.21 -3.55
C ALA A 320 23.16 4.31 -3.18
N ARG A 321 22.97 3.29 -2.33
CA ARG A 321 24.01 2.31 -1.99
C ARG A 321 24.45 1.45 -3.18
N LEU A 322 23.58 1.24 -4.17
CA LEU A 322 23.90 0.45 -5.37
C LEU A 322 24.62 1.27 -6.45
N LEU A 323 24.49 2.60 -6.46
CA LEU A 323 25.07 3.48 -7.49
C LEU A 323 26.59 3.31 -7.70
N PRO A 324 27.45 3.20 -6.67
CA PRO A 324 28.88 3.03 -6.90
C PRO A 324 29.22 1.75 -7.68
N ALA A 325 28.52 0.65 -7.36
CA ALA A 325 28.71 -0.62 -8.05
C ALA A 325 28.15 -0.58 -9.48
N ALA A 326 26.98 0.03 -9.69
CA ALA A 326 26.39 0.24 -11.01
C ALA A 326 27.29 1.10 -11.91
N LEU A 327 27.83 2.19 -11.39
CA LEU A 327 28.78 3.05 -12.09
C LEU A 327 30.06 2.29 -12.48
N ALA A 328 30.62 1.49 -11.57
CA ALA A 328 31.76 0.64 -11.89
C ALA A 328 31.43 -0.42 -12.94
N GLY A 329 30.21 -0.98 -12.93
CA GLY A 329 29.70 -1.88 -13.96
C GLY A 329 29.64 -1.22 -15.33
N ARG A 330 29.05 -0.02 -15.42
CA ARG A 330 28.99 0.77 -16.65
C ARG A 330 30.37 1.07 -17.22
N ARG A 331 31.35 1.42 -16.39
CA ARG A 331 32.74 1.64 -16.82
C ARG A 331 33.38 0.39 -17.42
N ARG A 332 33.18 -0.77 -16.79
CA ARG A 332 33.67 -2.05 -17.34
C ARG A 332 33.03 -2.37 -18.70
N GLY A 333 31.77 -1.97 -18.88
CA GLY A 333 31.05 -2.08 -20.15
C GLY A 333 31.42 -1.00 -21.18
N GLY A 334 32.31 -0.05 -20.86
CA GLY A 334 32.67 1.05 -21.77
C GLY A 334 31.58 2.13 -21.93
N LEU A 335 30.60 2.17 -21.01
CA LEU A 335 29.44 3.08 -21.04
C LEU A 335 29.59 4.29 -20.10
N ALA A 336 30.77 4.49 -19.53
CA ALA A 336 31.09 5.61 -18.64
C ALA A 336 32.58 5.92 -18.72
N ALA A 337 32.96 7.15 -18.40
CA ALA A 337 34.35 7.59 -18.42
C ALA A 337 35.21 6.78 -17.43
N PRO A 338 36.50 6.53 -17.71
CA PRO A 338 37.38 5.84 -16.77
C PRO A 338 37.49 6.61 -15.44
N PRO A 339 37.80 5.92 -14.33
CA PRO A 339 37.97 6.58 -13.04
C PRO A 339 39.11 7.59 -13.12
N ARG A 340 38.92 8.77 -12.52
CA ARG A 340 39.94 9.83 -12.54
C ARG A 340 41.01 9.62 -11.49
N HIS A 341 40.62 9.18 -10.30
CA HIS A 341 41.54 8.95 -9.19
C HIS A 341 41.17 7.68 -8.42
N LEU A 342 42.00 6.64 -8.58
CA LEU A 342 41.85 5.42 -7.79
C LEU A 342 42.49 5.60 -6.42
N VAL A 343 41.73 5.27 -5.38
CA VAL A 343 42.18 5.29 -3.98
C VAL A 343 42.19 3.87 -3.40
N ALA A 344 42.95 3.68 -2.33
CA ALA A 344 42.90 2.44 -1.56
C ALA A 344 41.48 2.22 -1.01
N ALA A 345 41.09 0.95 -0.84
CA ALA A 345 39.81 0.63 -0.23
C ALA A 345 39.71 1.26 1.17
N GLY A 346 38.56 1.88 1.47
CA GLY A 346 38.33 2.59 2.73
C GLY A 346 38.93 4.01 2.78
N ALA A 347 39.68 4.45 1.76
CA ALA A 347 40.17 5.82 1.70
C ALA A 347 39.10 6.77 1.11
N PRO A 348 39.10 8.06 1.51
CA PRO A 348 38.22 9.07 0.90
C PRO A 348 38.44 9.19 -0.61
N GLY A 349 37.37 9.33 -1.38
CA GLY A 349 37.41 9.50 -2.83
C GLY A 349 36.45 10.58 -3.33
N ARG A 350 36.60 10.95 -4.62
CA ARG A 350 35.67 11.88 -5.28
C ARG A 350 34.24 11.39 -5.10
N SER A 351 33.37 12.30 -4.71
CA SER A 351 31.98 12.02 -4.36
C SER A 351 31.03 12.90 -5.16
N LEU A 352 29.85 12.38 -5.47
CA LEU A 352 28.70 13.18 -5.88
C LEU A 352 27.74 13.28 -4.71
N HIS A 353 27.27 14.49 -4.40
CA HIS A 353 26.22 14.74 -3.42
C HIS A 353 24.85 14.58 -4.09
N LEU A 354 24.11 13.56 -3.69
CA LEU A 354 22.72 13.36 -4.08
C LEU A 354 21.83 13.91 -2.96
N GLU A 355 21.07 14.95 -3.26
CA GLU A 355 20.04 15.52 -2.42
C GLU A 355 18.68 15.10 -2.98
N VAL A 356 17.89 14.42 -2.16
CA VAL A 356 16.52 14.05 -2.51
C VAL A 356 15.57 14.83 -1.61
N GLU A 357 14.67 15.58 -2.23
CA GLU A 357 13.67 16.38 -1.55
C GLU A 357 12.38 15.57 -1.30
N GLY A 358 11.51 16.11 -0.44
CA GLY A 358 10.18 15.54 -0.19
C GLY A 358 10.14 14.44 0.89
N SER A 359 9.03 13.72 0.92
CA SER A 359 8.75 12.70 1.93
C SER A 359 9.69 11.51 1.78
N GLY A 360 10.58 11.30 2.75
CA GLY A 360 11.61 10.25 2.65
C GLY A 360 12.92 10.71 2.00
N GLY A 361 13.02 12.00 1.69
CA GLY A 361 14.24 12.64 1.21
C GLY A 361 15.41 12.57 2.19
N GLY A 362 16.56 13.09 1.76
CA GLY A 362 17.80 13.05 2.52
C GLY A 362 19.01 13.46 1.68
N HIS A 363 20.19 13.19 2.23
CA HIS A 363 21.46 13.46 1.55
C HIS A 363 22.31 12.20 1.52
N TRP A 364 22.80 11.83 0.34
CA TRP A 364 23.71 10.72 0.11
C TRP A 364 24.97 11.22 -0.60
N TYR A 365 26.10 10.58 -0.30
CA TYR A 365 27.34 10.82 -1.01
C TYR A 365 27.72 9.56 -1.77
N ILE A 366 27.83 9.67 -3.09
CA ILE A 366 28.07 8.55 -4.00
C ILE A 366 29.54 8.53 -4.39
N ALA A 367 30.24 7.45 -4.06
CA ALA A 367 31.63 7.27 -4.46
C ALA A 367 31.73 7.16 -5.98
N LEU A 368 32.50 8.06 -6.59
CA LEU A 368 32.55 8.17 -8.05
C LEU A 368 33.58 7.25 -8.68
N ASP A 369 34.80 7.14 -8.15
CA ASP A 369 35.92 6.51 -8.86
C ASP A 369 36.13 5.02 -8.51
N SER A 370 35.68 4.58 -7.32
CA SER A 370 35.79 3.19 -6.87
C SER A 370 34.62 2.85 -5.92
N PRO A 371 33.97 1.68 -6.07
CA PRO A 371 32.95 1.23 -5.13
C PRO A 371 33.45 1.04 -3.69
N ALA A 372 34.77 0.84 -3.52
CA ALA A 372 35.39 0.64 -2.21
C ALA A 372 35.89 1.93 -1.56
N ALA A 373 35.75 3.09 -2.23
CA ALA A 373 36.12 4.38 -1.66
C ALA A 373 35.07 4.86 -0.64
N VAL A 374 35.51 5.63 0.35
CA VAL A 374 34.61 6.30 1.29
C VAL A 374 34.14 7.62 0.66
N ALA A 375 32.83 7.73 0.44
CA ALA A 375 32.24 8.97 -0.04
C ALA A 375 32.13 9.98 1.11
N SER A 376 32.35 11.28 0.83
CA SER A 376 32.33 12.33 1.85
C SER A 376 31.99 13.71 1.28
N PRO A 377 31.43 14.61 2.10
CA PRO A 377 31.18 16.01 1.72
C PRO A 377 32.45 16.75 1.32
N ASP A 378 33.56 16.55 2.02
CA ASP A 378 34.83 17.25 1.76
C ASP A 378 35.41 16.95 0.37
N HIS A 379 34.95 15.87 -0.26
CA HIS A 379 35.38 15.42 -1.59
C HIS A 379 34.23 15.46 -2.61
N ALA A 380 33.15 16.18 -2.31
CA ALA A 380 32.05 16.39 -3.25
C ALA A 380 32.51 17.27 -4.42
N VAL A 381 32.45 16.74 -5.64
CA VAL A 381 32.84 17.46 -6.87
C VAL A 381 31.64 17.88 -7.72
N ALA A 382 30.45 17.39 -7.37
CA ALA A 382 29.20 17.70 -8.01
C ALA A 382 28.02 17.44 -7.06
N GLN A 383 26.89 18.08 -7.35
CA GLN A 383 25.62 17.92 -6.66
C GLN A 383 24.48 17.68 -7.65
N VAL A 384 23.57 16.80 -7.28
CA VAL A 384 22.29 16.57 -7.94
C VAL A 384 21.18 16.69 -6.89
N ALA A 385 20.19 17.53 -7.15
CA ALA A 385 19.01 17.71 -6.31
C ALA A 385 17.73 17.37 -7.11
N MET A 386 16.84 16.54 -6.56
CA MET A 386 15.56 16.17 -7.21
C MET A 386 14.53 15.67 -6.20
N ASP A 387 13.26 15.59 -6.60
CA ASP A 387 12.19 14.98 -5.80
C ASP A 387 12.38 13.45 -5.66
N GLY A 388 11.92 12.87 -4.55
CA GLY A 388 12.04 11.43 -4.29
C GLY A 388 11.30 10.55 -5.28
N VAL A 389 10.10 10.94 -5.73
CA VAL A 389 9.37 10.18 -6.75
C VAL A 389 10.10 10.28 -8.09
N GLU A 390 10.58 11.47 -8.45
CA GLU A 390 11.37 11.67 -9.68
C GLU A 390 12.64 10.79 -9.69
N PHE A 391 13.38 10.73 -8.59
CA PHE A 391 14.55 9.85 -8.46
C PHE A 391 14.17 8.38 -8.65
N CYS A 392 13.08 7.93 -8.05
CA CYS A 392 12.60 6.56 -8.20
C CYS A 392 12.14 6.26 -9.63
N GLN A 393 11.49 7.20 -10.32
CA GLN A 393 11.11 7.05 -11.74
C GLN A 393 12.34 6.96 -12.65
N LEU A 394 13.41 7.71 -12.35
CA LEU A 394 14.71 7.56 -13.01
C LEU A 394 15.31 6.18 -12.77
N VAL A 395 15.37 5.72 -11.50
CA VAL A 395 15.90 4.41 -11.12
C VAL A 395 15.12 3.27 -11.77
N ALA A 396 13.80 3.43 -11.93
CA ALA A 396 12.91 2.51 -12.62
C ALA A 396 13.00 2.58 -14.16
N GLY A 397 13.83 3.47 -14.72
CA GLY A 397 13.98 3.63 -16.17
C GLY A 397 12.72 4.17 -16.86
N HIS A 398 11.82 4.79 -16.12
CA HIS A 398 10.58 5.40 -16.63
C HIS A 398 10.82 6.78 -17.21
N VAL A 399 11.84 7.48 -16.69
CA VAL A 399 12.34 8.77 -17.20
C VAL A 399 13.78 8.58 -17.65
N PRO A 400 14.15 9.00 -18.88
CA PRO A 400 15.53 8.92 -19.32
C PRO A 400 16.42 9.90 -18.55
N PRO A 401 17.71 9.57 -18.29
CA PRO A 401 18.64 10.40 -17.50
C PRO A 401 18.72 11.87 -17.93
N GLU A 402 18.54 12.14 -19.22
CA GLU A 402 18.62 13.48 -19.82
C GLU A 402 17.40 14.33 -19.51
N GLU A 403 16.23 13.71 -19.35
CA GLU A 403 14.95 14.38 -19.11
C GLU A 403 14.61 14.47 -17.61
N ALA A 404 15.33 13.74 -16.76
CA ALA A 404 15.12 13.77 -15.31
C ALA A 404 15.16 15.20 -14.75
N ALA A 405 14.10 15.57 -14.05
CA ALA A 405 13.89 16.89 -13.46
C ALA A 405 14.80 17.07 -12.24
N ALA A 406 16.05 17.48 -12.49
CA ALA A 406 17.08 17.61 -11.46
C ALA A 406 17.80 18.96 -11.53
N GLY A 407 18.02 19.57 -10.36
CA GLY A 407 19.05 20.58 -10.15
C GLY A 407 20.44 19.95 -10.25
N LYS A 408 21.36 20.58 -10.98
CA LYS A 408 22.68 20.02 -11.34
C LYS A 408 23.74 21.09 -11.14
N ASP A 409 24.74 20.83 -10.30
CA ASP A 409 25.88 21.74 -10.08
C ASP A 409 27.22 20.98 -10.00
N GLY A 410 28.30 21.60 -10.51
CA GLY A 410 29.65 21.02 -10.51
C GLY A 410 30.01 20.16 -11.74
N ASP A 411 30.76 19.08 -11.52
CA ASP A 411 31.34 18.23 -12.57
C ASP A 411 30.28 17.52 -13.44
N ARG A 412 30.07 18.03 -14.66
CA ARG A 412 29.04 17.54 -15.60
C ARG A 412 29.19 16.08 -15.99
N GLU A 413 30.43 15.57 -16.09
CA GLU A 413 30.68 14.16 -16.44
C GLU A 413 30.27 13.26 -15.28
N ALA A 414 30.61 13.64 -14.03
CA ALA A 414 30.21 12.90 -12.84
C ALA A 414 28.68 12.86 -12.67
N ILE A 415 28.00 13.99 -12.91
CA ILE A 415 26.54 14.07 -12.87
C ILE A 415 25.92 13.14 -13.90
N ARG A 416 26.36 13.22 -15.15
CA ARG A 416 25.87 12.36 -16.23
C ARG A 416 26.08 10.89 -15.88
N ASP A 417 27.29 10.51 -15.49
CA ASP A 417 27.64 9.14 -15.15
C ASP A 417 26.76 8.57 -14.03
N VAL A 418 26.43 9.37 -13.00
CA VAL A 418 25.56 8.93 -11.89
C VAL A 418 24.10 8.83 -12.32
N LEU A 419 23.56 9.76 -13.10
CA LEU A 419 22.16 9.68 -13.57
C LEU A 419 21.97 8.46 -14.49
N PHE A 420 22.93 8.18 -15.35
CA PHE A 420 22.92 6.96 -16.19
C PHE A 420 23.15 5.68 -15.38
N ALA A 421 23.95 5.74 -14.31
CA ALA A 421 24.08 4.61 -13.38
C ALA A 421 22.77 4.32 -12.65
N ALA A 422 22.06 5.36 -12.20
CA ALA A 422 20.74 5.23 -11.58
C ALA A 422 19.73 4.55 -12.51
N ALA A 423 19.59 5.05 -13.75
CA ALA A 423 18.69 4.43 -14.72
C ALA A 423 19.04 2.96 -15.02
N SER A 424 20.33 2.62 -15.07
CA SER A 424 20.78 1.25 -15.33
C SER A 424 20.51 0.23 -14.22
N LEU A 425 19.94 0.65 -13.08
CA LEU A 425 19.47 -0.27 -12.05
C LEU A 425 18.15 -0.96 -12.44
N SER A 426 17.34 -0.30 -13.29
CA SER A 426 16.12 -0.89 -13.84
C SER A 426 16.38 -2.10 -14.72
N ARG A 427 15.43 -3.01 -14.76
CA ARG A 427 15.43 -4.21 -15.59
C ARG A 427 14.02 -4.73 -15.78
N LEU A 428 13.83 -5.58 -16.79
CA LEU A 428 12.71 -6.51 -16.82
C LEU A 428 13.01 -7.69 -15.89
#